data_AF-A0A2V3HME2-F1
#
_entry.id   AF-A0A2V3HME2-F1
#
_cell.length_a   1.000
_cell.length_b   1.000
_cell.length_c   1.000
_cell.angle_alpha   90.00
_cell.angle_beta   90.00
_cell.angle_gamma   90.00
#
_symmetry.space_group_name_H-M   'P 1'
#
loop_
_entity.id
_entity.type
_entity.pdbx_description
1 polymer ?
#
loop_
_entity_poly.entity_id
_entity_poly.type
_entity_poly.pdbx_seq_one_letter_code
_entity_poly.pdbx_strand_id
1 'polypeptide(L)'
;MTEATTDEFVRHLQAELVDAEQIQDKRLREQRIWRLEAALQEALEFQAHVLSLASEEIETFEEVTSVRLLASSDASAGEDEHVLDADSSVCRHCDENLESDVPFCPACGGYQ
;
A
#
# COMPACT_ATOMS: atom_id res chain seq x y z
N MET A 1 -13.73 15.76 21.12
CA MET A 1 -12.44 15.32 20.54
C MET A 1 -12.17 16.27 19.40
N THR A 2 -11.07 17.02 19.45
CA THR A 2 -10.72 17.95 18.37
C THR A 2 -10.07 17.15 17.24
N GLU A 3 -10.75 17.09 16.11
CA GLU A 3 -10.20 16.51 14.88
C GLU A 3 -9.24 17.52 14.26
N ALA A 4 -8.04 17.07 13.88
CA ALA A 4 -7.03 17.94 13.29
C ALA A 4 -7.36 18.21 11.82
N THR A 5 -7.22 19.46 11.40
CA THR A 5 -7.49 19.91 10.02
C THR A 5 -6.21 19.96 9.17
N THR A 6 -6.36 19.92 7.84
CA THR A 6 -5.24 20.07 6.90
C THR A 6 -4.50 21.41 7.09
N ASP A 7 -5.23 22.48 7.40
CA ASP A 7 -4.65 23.81 7.64
C ASP A 7 -3.79 23.85 8.92
N GLU A 8 -4.25 23.20 10.00
CA GLU A 8 -3.46 23.03 11.21
C GLU A 8 -2.21 22.17 10.96
N PHE A 9 -2.32 21.13 10.13
CA PHE A 9 -1.18 20.31 9.74
C PHE A 9 -0.14 21.12 8.94
N VAL A 10 -0.56 21.93 7.98
CA VAL A 10 0.32 22.83 7.21
C VAL A 10 1.06 23.79 8.15
N ARG A 11 0.36 24.45 9.08
CA ARG A 11 0.99 25.33 10.07
C ARG A 11 1.99 24.60 10.96
N HIS A 12 1.65 23.37 11.38
CA HIS A 12 2.56 22.55 12.16
C HIS A 12 3.85 22.21 11.39
N LEU A 13 3.74 21.81 10.12
CA LEU A 13 4.92 21.52 9.28
C LEU A 13 5.80 22.76 9.09
N GLN A 14 5.22 23.95 8.94
CA GLN A 14 5.96 25.21 8.83
C GLN A 14 6.73 25.54 10.12
N ALA A 15 6.13 25.31 11.29
CA ALA A 15 6.82 25.47 12.57
C ALA A 15 7.97 24.47 12.72
N GLU A 16 7.74 23.20 12.38
CA GLU A 16 8.76 22.15 12.42
C GLU A 16 9.94 22.41 11.47
N LEU A 17 9.71 23.10 10.34
CA LEU A 17 10.80 23.51 9.44
C LEU A 17 11.76 24.48 10.13
N VAL A 18 11.23 25.48 10.84
CA VAL A 18 12.04 26.44 11.60
C VAL A 18 12.83 25.74 12.70
N ASP A 19 12.21 24.79 13.39
CA ASP A 19 12.87 24.00 14.43
C ASP A 19 13.95 23.08 13.85
N ALA A 20 13.72 22.52 12.65
CA ALA A 20 14.69 21.66 11.97
C ALA A 20 15.98 22.40 11.61
N GLU A 21 15.93 23.70 11.35
CA GLU A 21 17.14 24.52 11.08
C GLU A 21 18.13 24.50 12.25
N GLN A 22 17.65 24.30 13.48
CA GLN A 22 18.47 24.29 14.70
C GLN A 22 19.21 22.96 14.94
N ILE A 23 18.92 21.93 14.14
CA ILE A 23 19.60 20.63 14.22
C ILE A 23 21.09 20.82 13.88
N GLN A 24 21.98 20.40 14.79
CA GLN A 24 23.43 20.61 14.63
C GLN A 24 24.06 19.74 13.54
N ASP A 25 23.70 18.44 13.49
CA ASP A 25 24.17 17.53 12.45
C ASP A 25 23.58 17.94 11.09
N LYS A 26 24.45 18.36 10.18
CA LYS A 26 24.08 18.82 8.83
C LYS A 26 23.27 17.77 8.07
N ARG A 27 23.68 16.50 8.09
CA ARG A 27 23.02 15.44 7.30
C ARG A 27 21.62 15.18 7.86
N LEU A 28 21.49 15.15 9.19
CA LEU A 28 20.20 14.97 9.85
C LEU A 28 19.27 16.15 9.58
N ARG A 29 19.80 17.38 9.65
CA ARG A 29 19.07 18.61 9.33
C ARG A 29 18.51 18.59 7.92
N GLU A 30 19.37 18.35 6.94
CA GLU A 30 18.98 18.29 5.51
C GLU A 30 17.92 17.21 5.27
N GLN A 31 18.10 16.02 5.86
CA GLN A 31 17.11 14.95 5.73
C GLN A 31 15.76 15.32 6.36
N ARG A 32 15.76 15.98 7.53
CA ARG A 32 14.52 16.39 8.20
C ARG A 32 13.81 17.48 7.41
N ILE A 33 14.54 18.51 6.96
CA ILE A 33 14.00 19.60 6.14
C ILE A 33 13.39 19.04 4.86
N TRP A 34 14.12 18.20 4.11
CA TRP A 34 13.62 17.61 2.87
C TRP A 34 12.30 16.84 3.06
N ARG A 35 12.20 16.06 4.15
CA ARG A 35 10.95 15.33 4.45
C ARG A 35 9.78 16.26 4.78
N LEU A 36 10.05 17.35 5.51
CA LEU A 36 9.04 18.33 5.87
C LEU A 36 8.58 19.13 4.65
N GLU A 37 9.51 19.55 3.79
CA GLU A 37 9.21 20.24 2.53
C GLU A 37 8.38 19.37 1.60
N ALA A 38 8.75 18.09 1.43
CA ALA A 38 7.97 17.16 0.62
C ALA A 38 6.54 17.00 1.16
N ALA A 39 6.38 16.80 2.47
CA ALA A 39 5.06 16.67 3.10
C ALA A 39 4.24 17.97 2.99
N LEU A 40 4.87 19.13 3.12
CA LEU A 40 4.22 20.43 3.01
C LEU A 40 3.73 20.66 1.58
N GLN A 41 4.55 20.34 0.57
CA GLN A 41 4.16 20.46 -0.83
C GLN A 41 2.93 19.59 -1.14
N GLU A 42 2.96 18.32 -0.76
CA GLU A 42 1.83 17.40 -0.97
C GLU A 42 0.56 17.88 -0.27
N ALA A 43 0.67 18.42 0.96
CA ALA A 43 -0.47 18.96 1.68
C ALA A 43 -1.10 20.18 0.99
N LEU A 44 -0.28 21.07 0.42
CA LEU A 44 -0.74 22.23 -0.33
C LEU A 44 -1.36 21.83 -1.68
N GLU A 45 -0.76 20.87 -2.38
CA GLU A 45 -1.31 20.32 -3.63
C GLU A 45 -2.68 19.67 -3.38
N PHE A 46 -2.81 18.87 -2.32
CA PHE A 46 -4.09 18.31 -1.90
C PHE A 46 -5.12 19.41 -1.61
N GLN A 47 -4.75 20.44 -0.85
CA GLN A 47 -5.66 21.54 -0.54
C GLN A 47 -6.11 22.28 -1.81
N ALA A 48 -5.19 22.56 -2.73
CA ALA A 48 -5.49 23.19 -4.01
C ALA A 48 -6.43 22.33 -4.88
N HIS A 49 -6.19 21.02 -4.91
CA HIS A 49 -7.02 20.08 -5.67
C HIS A 49 -8.47 20.05 -5.14
N VAL A 50 -8.65 19.92 -3.82
CA VAL A 50 -9.97 19.93 -3.18
C VAL A 50 -10.70 21.24 -3.46
N LEU A 51 -10.01 22.39 -3.33
CA LEU A 51 -10.60 23.69 -3.62
C LEU A 51 -11.00 23.84 -5.10
N SER A 52 -10.19 23.30 -6.03
CA SER A 52 -10.50 23.30 -7.46
C SER A 52 -11.78 22.52 -7.75
N LEU A 53 -11.91 21.29 -7.21
CA LEU A 53 -13.10 20.47 -7.39
C LEU A 53 -14.35 21.11 -6.78
N ALA A 54 -14.22 21.68 -5.57
CA ALA A 54 -15.30 22.40 -4.92
C ALA A 54 -15.76 23.62 -5.73
N SER A 55 -14.85 24.31 -6.42
CA SER A 55 -15.20 25.45 -7.28
C SER A 55 -15.97 25.06 -8.55
N GLU A 56 -15.82 23.82 -8.99
CA GLU A 56 -16.48 23.25 -10.17
C GLU A 56 -17.77 22.49 -9.80
N GLU A 57 -18.20 22.52 -8.53
CA GLU A 57 -19.31 21.72 -7.98
C GLU A 57 -19.15 20.21 -8.23
N ILE A 58 -17.91 19.73 -8.34
CA ILE A 58 -17.58 18.31 -8.51
C ILE A 58 -17.45 17.68 -7.12
N GLU A 59 -18.13 16.55 -6.91
CA GLU A 59 -17.98 15.76 -5.69
C GLU A 59 -16.52 15.31 -5.54
N THR A 60 -15.88 15.75 -4.46
CA THR A 60 -14.44 15.55 -4.24
C THR A 60 -14.08 14.11 -3.90
N PHE A 61 -15.03 13.36 -3.32
CA PHE A 61 -14.81 12.01 -2.86
C PHE A 61 -15.95 11.12 -3.31
N GLU A 62 -15.60 10.01 -3.95
CA GLU A 62 -16.53 8.92 -4.26
C GLU A 62 -16.24 7.76 -3.31
N GLU A 63 -17.27 7.28 -2.60
CA GLU A 63 -17.14 6.12 -1.73
C GLU A 63 -17.10 4.85 -2.60
N VAL A 64 -15.90 4.34 -2.85
CA VAL A 64 -15.72 3.09 -3.60
C VAL A 64 -15.76 1.90 -2.64
N THR A 65 -16.50 0.86 -3.00
CA THR A 65 -16.51 -0.41 -2.25
C THR A 65 -15.09 -0.98 -2.17
N SER A 66 -14.63 -1.29 -0.96
CA SER A 66 -13.29 -1.80 -0.75
C SER A 66 -13.11 -3.15 -1.44
N VAL A 67 -12.35 -3.18 -2.54
CA VAL A 67 -11.94 -4.43 -3.21
C VAL A 67 -10.77 -5.05 -2.46
N ARG A 68 -10.97 -5.36 -1.17
CA ARG A 68 -10.20 -6.47 -0.61
C ARG A 68 -10.87 -7.70 -1.19
N LEU A 69 -10.14 -8.44 -2.03
CA LEU A 69 -10.40 -9.86 -2.25
C LEU A 69 -10.20 -10.55 -0.90
N LEU A 70 -11.15 -10.37 0.01
CA LEU A 70 -11.37 -11.33 1.06
C LEU A 70 -11.75 -12.58 0.28
N ALA A 71 -10.87 -13.59 0.29
CA ALA A 71 -11.29 -14.95 0.06
C ALA A 71 -12.28 -15.29 1.18
N SER A 72 -13.50 -14.79 1.02
CA SER A 72 -14.64 -15.19 1.81
C SER A 72 -14.96 -16.59 1.31
N SER A 73 -14.36 -17.60 1.93
CA SER A 73 -14.96 -18.92 1.99
C SER A 73 -16.32 -18.75 2.67
N ASP A 74 -17.34 -18.44 1.89
CA ASP A 74 -18.47 -19.34 1.69
C ASP A 74 -19.65 -18.66 0.96
N ALA A 75 -20.08 -19.37 -0.08
CA ALA A 75 -21.45 -19.46 -0.59
C ALA A 75 -22.04 -18.30 -1.40
N SER A 76 -21.79 -18.32 -2.71
CA SER A 76 -22.88 -18.44 -3.67
C SER A 76 -22.41 -19.10 -4.97
N ALA A 77 -23.07 -20.20 -5.30
CA ALA A 77 -22.85 -21.06 -6.46
C ALA A 77 -22.77 -20.30 -7.79
N GLY A 78 -21.82 -20.73 -8.63
CA GLY A 78 -21.64 -20.24 -9.99
C GLY A 78 -20.29 -20.70 -10.52
N GLU A 79 -20.26 -21.94 -11.03
CA GLU A 79 -19.45 -22.40 -12.17
C GLU A 79 -18.05 -21.79 -12.38
N ASP A 80 -17.02 -22.52 -11.92
CA ASP A 80 -15.82 -22.88 -12.71
C ASP A 80 -14.91 -23.77 -11.83
N GLU A 81 -15.23 -25.06 -11.79
CA GLU A 81 -14.31 -26.11 -11.34
C GLU A 81 -13.13 -26.19 -12.33
N HIS A 82 -12.09 -25.40 -12.08
CA HIS A 82 -10.75 -25.81 -12.44
C HIS A 82 -10.11 -26.46 -11.22
N VAL A 83 -10.52 -27.71 -10.98
CA VAL A 83 -9.78 -28.66 -10.16
C VAL A 83 -8.42 -28.81 -10.83
N LEU A 84 -7.43 -28.07 -10.33
CA LEU A 84 -6.04 -28.32 -10.66
C LEU A 84 -5.73 -29.69 -10.05
N ASP A 85 -5.59 -30.71 -10.90
CA ASP A 85 -5.02 -32.02 -10.55
C ASP A 85 -3.65 -31.78 -9.91
N ALA A 86 -3.63 -31.67 -8.58
CA ALA A 86 -2.44 -31.59 -7.75
C ALA A 86 -1.92 -32.99 -7.36
N ASP A 87 -2.34 -34.04 -8.09
CA ASP A 87 -1.98 -35.42 -7.82
C ASP A 87 -0.92 -35.97 -8.79
N SER A 88 -0.03 -35.11 -9.32
CA SER A 88 1.22 -35.64 -9.87
C SER A 88 2.18 -35.95 -8.71
N SER A 89 2.12 -37.18 -8.21
CA SER A 89 3.03 -37.72 -7.20
C SER A 89 4.51 -37.77 -7.62
N VAL A 90 4.86 -37.22 -8.79
CA VAL A 90 6.16 -37.30 -9.44
C VAL A 90 6.58 -35.93 -9.98
N CYS A 91 7.85 -35.58 -9.78
CA CYS A 91 8.42 -34.28 -10.10
C CYS A 91 8.58 -34.07 -11.60
N ARG A 92 8.04 -32.97 -12.14
CA ARG A 92 8.16 -32.59 -13.57
C ARG A 92 9.59 -32.30 -14.04
N HIS A 93 10.59 -32.34 -13.15
CA HIS A 93 11.97 -31.96 -13.46
C HIS A 93 12.97 -33.10 -13.25
N CYS A 94 12.74 -33.99 -12.29
CA CYS A 94 13.68 -35.06 -11.98
C CYS A 94 13.04 -36.43 -11.81
N ASP A 95 11.73 -36.55 -12.10
CA ASP A 95 10.96 -37.80 -12.05
C ASP A 95 10.98 -38.52 -10.68
N GLU A 96 11.35 -37.81 -9.61
CA GLU A 96 11.35 -38.33 -8.24
C GLU A 96 9.98 -38.12 -7.59
N ASN A 97 9.61 -38.98 -6.63
CA ASN A 97 8.34 -38.84 -5.91
C ASN A 97 8.29 -37.55 -5.09
N LEU A 98 7.17 -36.81 -5.18
CA LEU A 98 6.90 -35.63 -4.37
C LEU A 98 6.12 -35.98 -3.11
N GLU A 99 6.48 -35.32 -2.02
CA GLU A 99 5.63 -35.22 -0.84
C GLU A 99 4.58 -34.13 -1.08
N SER A 100 3.31 -34.44 -0.82
CA SER A 100 2.13 -33.67 -1.25
C SER A 100 2.00 -32.27 -0.64
N ASP A 101 2.85 -31.90 0.32
CA ASP A 101 2.63 -30.74 1.18
C ASP A 101 3.68 -29.63 1.00
N VAL A 102 4.59 -29.77 0.03
CA VAL A 102 5.63 -28.76 -0.25
C VAL A 102 5.55 -28.25 -1.70
N PRO A 103 5.63 -26.91 -1.93
CA PRO A 103 5.55 -26.33 -3.27
C PRO A 103 6.84 -26.49 -4.09
N PHE A 104 7.81 -27.28 -3.62
CA PHE A 104 9.09 -27.53 -4.26
C PHE A 104 9.53 -28.98 -4.09
N CYS A 105 10.25 -29.51 -5.07
CA CYS A 105 10.80 -30.85 -5.02
C CYS A 105 12.05 -30.90 -4.11
N PRO A 106 12.09 -31.76 -3.08
CA PRO A 106 13.26 -31.86 -2.18
C PRO A 106 14.50 -32.46 -2.86
N ALA A 107 14.35 -33.22 -3.95
CA ALA A 107 15.46 -33.85 -4.65
C ALA A 107 16.22 -32.90 -5.58
N CYS A 108 15.52 -31.98 -6.26
CA CYS A 108 16.13 -31.08 -7.26
C CYS A 108 15.97 -29.58 -6.96
N GLY A 109 15.14 -29.20 -5.99
CA GLY A 109 14.88 -27.81 -5.62
C GLY A 109 13.97 -27.04 -6.58
N GLY A 110 13.39 -27.70 -7.58
CA GLY A 110 12.45 -27.09 -8.53
C GLY A 110 11.04 -26.96 -7.99
N TYR A 111 10.39 -25.82 -8.25
CA TYR A 111 8.97 -25.59 -7.92
C TYR A 111 8.05 -26.39 -8.85
N GLN A 112 6.92 -26.91 -8.34
CA GLN A 112 5.96 -27.73 -9.10
C GLN A 112 4.76 -26.93 -9.62
#